data_AF-A0A7S0CIM8-F1
#
_entry.id   AF-A0A7S0CIM8-F1
#
_cell.length_a   1.000
_cell.length_b   1.000
_cell.length_c   1.000
_cell.angle_alpha   90.00
_cell.angle_beta   90.00
_cell.angle_gamma   90.00
#
_symmetry.space_group_name_H-M   'P 1'
#
loop_
_entity.id
_entity.type
_entity.pdbx_description
1 polymer ?
#
loop_
_entity_poly.entity_id
_entity_poly.type
_entity_poly.pdbx_seq_one_letter_code
_entity_poly.pdbx_strand_id
1 'polypeptide(L)'
;MDDLAQLTNASATYNEIEENGAPTTPLDFPDPVMGRAARVTANIFNPETGEEGSFPNIIYQIGDNGELPQQAFWIGRKLKKAIYGCVRSCTILRLRDPVNQTWEITPQMAAVKLMDRNIVNQLRGRHIEDPIKELSCSQFLSLGEDGEPQRHPNVMSSLAVLQDDQYIYFFMPFCNCGELFGYVERDGRFAEPVARHWFRQILGGIYYLQKKGVCHRDMSLENLLVDRHALALVIDMGMCLRVPFGSEDGSEPAIDVSGNTLRRLISPQTACGKPNYISPEVLSSQVPFDGFAIDVWAAGVILFIMLIGLPPFDWASDDDPRFRMITNGRLVAMVRQWGRDISEDAGDLLQRMLTRDPSERLSLMEVMDHRWIVTEPATPPTPPENEDWRH
;
A
#
# COMPACT_ATOMS: atom_id res chain seq x y z
N MET A 1 17.45 3.25 -12.90
CA MET A 1 17.33 4.68 -13.23
C MET A 1 17.05 4.91 -14.71
N ASP A 2 17.22 3.90 -15.58
CA ASP A 2 16.92 4.01 -17.02
C ASP A 2 15.43 3.89 -17.40
N ASP A 3 14.55 3.42 -16.49
CA ASP A 3 13.10 3.30 -16.73
C ASP A 3 12.30 4.59 -16.48
N LEU A 4 12.93 5.68 -16.04
CA LEU A 4 12.22 6.97 -15.87
C LEU A 4 11.80 7.59 -17.22
N ALA A 5 12.43 7.20 -18.32
CA ALA A 5 12.19 7.79 -19.64
C ALA A 5 10.90 7.30 -20.33
N GLN A 6 10.33 6.16 -19.92
CA GLN A 6 9.13 5.61 -20.56
C GLN A 6 7.81 6.22 -20.05
N LEU A 7 7.86 7.03 -19.00
CA LEU A 7 6.68 7.67 -18.40
C LEU A 7 6.72 9.20 -18.47
N THR A 8 7.49 9.77 -19.41
CA THR A 8 7.60 11.23 -19.60
C THR A 8 6.30 11.95 -19.94
N ASN A 9 5.15 11.27 -20.10
CA ASN A 9 3.86 11.97 -20.17
C ASN A 9 2.63 11.06 -19.94
N ALA A 10 2.48 10.49 -18.73
CA ALA A 10 1.14 10.27 -18.18
C ALA A 10 0.61 11.52 -17.46
N SER A 11 1.39 12.61 -17.42
CA SER A 11 1.00 13.93 -16.91
C SER A 11 0.17 14.66 -17.95
N ALA A 12 -1.05 14.18 -18.18
CA ALA A 12 -2.05 15.04 -18.77
C ALA A 12 -2.22 16.25 -17.84
N THR A 13 -2.20 17.47 -18.38
CA THR A 13 -2.64 18.62 -17.60
C THR A 13 -4.10 18.40 -17.21
N TYR A 14 -4.56 18.92 -16.07
CA TYR A 14 -5.95 18.68 -15.65
C TYR A 14 -6.97 19.14 -16.72
N ASN A 15 -6.65 20.18 -17.49
CA ASN A 15 -7.42 20.60 -18.65
C ASN A 15 -7.53 19.50 -19.72
N GLU A 16 -6.42 18.81 -20.02
CA GLU A 16 -6.43 17.64 -20.91
C GLU A 16 -7.25 16.50 -20.31
N ILE A 17 -7.20 16.27 -18.99
CA ILE A 17 -8.04 15.26 -18.31
C ILE A 17 -9.53 15.58 -18.52
N GLU A 18 -9.94 16.84 -18.40
CA GLU A 18 -11.32 17.29 -18.64
C GLU A 18 -11.72 17.21 -20.13
N GLU A 19 -10.82 17.56 -21.05
CA GLU A 19 -11.07 17.51 -22.50
C GLU A 19 -11.23 16.07 -23.03
N ASN A 20 -10.63 15.08 -22.35
CA ASN A 20 -10.66 13.66 -22.73
C ASN A 20 -11.95 12.90 -22.35
N GLY A 21 -13.01 13.62 -21.93
CA GLY A 21 -14.37 13.10 -21.80
C GLY A 21 -14.93 13.13 -20.38
N ALA A 22 -16.20 12.71 -20.26
CA ALA A 22 -16.92 12.73 -18.99
C ALA A 22 -16.25 11.84 -17.92
N PRO A 23 -16.43 12.17 -16.62
CA PRO A 23 -15.95 11.35 -15.52
C PRO A 23 -16.35 9.87 -15.68
N THR A 24 -15.40 8.98 -15.47
CA THR A 24 -15.59 7.55 -15.68
C THR A 24 -15.76 6.80 -14.36
N THR A 25 -16.45 5.67 -14.40
CA THR A 25 -16.50 4.74 -13.27
C THR A 25 -15.17 4.00 -13.20
N PRO A 26 -14.63 3.71 -11.99
CA PRO A 26 -13.49 2.82 -11.84
C PRO A 26 -13.70 1.49 -12.56
N LEU A 27 -12.62 0.94 -13.10
CA LEU A 27 -12.64 -0.41 -13.67
C LEU A 27 -12.72 -1.45 -12.55
N ASP A 28 -13.34 -2.58 -12.84
CA ASP A 28 -13.26 -3.74 -11.95
C ASP A 28 -11.86 -4.37 -12.02
N PHE A 29 -11.43 -4.90 -10.87
CA PHE A 29 -10.32 -5.84 -10.84
C PHE A 29 -10.84 -7.23 -11.26
N PRO A 30 -10.00 -8.08 -11.87
CA PRO A 30 -10.34 -9.48 -12.08
C PRO A 30 -10.69 -10.17 -10.76
N ASP A 31 -11.59 -11.15 -10.81
CA ASP A 31 -11.88 -11.98 -9.63
C ASP A 31 -10.59 -12.68 -9.15
N PRO A 32 -10.37 -12.76 -7.84
CA PRO A 32 -9.13 -13.30 -7.33
C PRO A 32 -9.10 -14.82 -7.47
N VAL A 33 -7.97 -15.36 -7.91
CA VAL A 33 -7.74 -16.80 -7.97
C VAL A 33 -7.39 -17.30 -6.58
N MET A 34 -8.21 -18.19 -6.02
CA MET A 34 -7.99 -18.74 -4.68
C MET A 34 -7.81 -20.26 -4.71
N GLY A 35 -6.63 -20.72 -4.30
CA GLY A 35 -6.33 -22.16 -4.21
C GLY A 35 -7.12 -22.85 -3.10
N ARG A 36 -7.40 -24.14 -3.23
CA ARG A 36 -8.07 -24.90 -2.18
C ARG A 36 -7.09 -25.20 -1.04
N ALA A 37 -7.41 -24.79 0.18
CA ALA A 37 -6.62 -25.06 1.37
C ALA A 37 -6.98 -26.41 1.99
N ALA A 38 -5.95 -27.12 2.45
CA ALA A 38 -6.09 -28.09 3.53
C ALA A 38 -5.59 -27.46 4.83
N ARG A 39 -6.32 -27.66 5.92
CA ARG A 39 -5.88 -27.31 7.28
C ARG A 39 -5.79 -28.57 8.11
N VAL A 40 -4.58 -28.94 8.52
CA VAL A 40 -4.31 -30.25 9.13
C VAL A 40 -3.51 -30.15 10.42
N THR A 41 -3.49 -31.26 11.14
CA THR A 41 -2.46 -31.58 12.13
C THR A 41 -1.47 -32.51 11.45
N ALA A 42 -0.19 -32.18 11.43
CA ALA A 42 0.85 -32.98 10.80
C ALA A 42 2.17 -32.92 11.57
N ASN A 43 3.10 -33.81 11.22
CA ASN A 43 4.42 -33.82 11.85
C ASN A 43 5.28 -32.67 11.31
N ILE A 44 5.95 -31.99 12.22
CA ILE A 44 6.95 -30.97 11.92
C ILE A 44 8.27 -31.40 12.54
N PHE A 45 9.32 -31.43 11.71
CA PHE A 45 10.70 -31.63 12.08
C PHE A 45 11.42 -30.29 12.24
N ASN A 46 12.14 -30.13 13.34
CA ASN A 46 13.02 -29.00 13.59
C ASN A 46 14.47 -29.40 13.28
N PRO A 47 15.09 -28.87 12.20
CA PRO A 47 16.46 -29.21 11.85
C PRO A 47 17.50 -28.70 12.85
N GLU A 48 17.18 -27.69 13.68
CA GLU A 48 18.11 -27.13 14.67
C GLU A 48 18.19 -28.00 15.94
N THR A 49 17.07 -28.56 16.38
CA THR A 49 17.01 -29.41 17.58
C THR A 49 17.04 -30.91 17.27
N GLY A 50 16.72 -31.29 16.03
CA GLY A 50 16.52 -32.68 15.64
C GLY A 50 15.20 -33.29 16.12
N GLU A 51 14.33 -32.49 16.74
CA GLU A 51 13.05 -32.95 17.28
C GLU A 51 11.98 -33.02 16.19
N GLU A 52 11.06 -33.99 16.33
CA GLU A 52 9.87 -34.11 15.50
C GLU A 52 8.64 -34.23 16.40
N GLY A 53 7.56 -33.53 16.05
CA GLY A 53 6.32 -33.55 16.82
C GLY A 53 5.10 -33.30 15.94
N SER A 54 3.92 -33.65 16.45
CA SER A 54 2.65 -33.42 15.77
C SER A 54 2.06 -32.08 16.17
N PHE A 55 1.83 -31.19 15.20
CA PHE A 55 1.36 -29.83 15.45
C PHE A 55 0.12 -29.49 14.62
N PRO A 56 -0.86 -28.77 15.20
CA PRO A 56 -2.05 -28.33 14.48
C PRO A 56 -1.80 -27.05 13.69
N ASN A 57 -2.80 -26.66 12.87
CA ASN A 57 -2.84 -25.40 12.13
C ASN A 57 -1.75 -25.27 11.06
N ILE A 58 -1.48 -26.36 10.37
CA ILE A 58 -0.65 -26.34 9.16
C ILE A 58 -1.59 -26.20 7.97
N ILE A 59 -1.33 -25.20 7.13
CA ILE A 59 -2.15 -24.87 5.97
C ILE A 59 -1.32 -24.99 4.71
N TYR A 60 -1.84 -25.68 3.71
CA TYR A 60 -1.20 -25.79 2.41
C TYR A 60 -2.23 -25.88 1.29
N GLN A 61 -1.80 -25.57 0.07
CA GLN A 61 -2.66 -25.71 -1.10
C GLN A 61 -2.76 -27.17 -1.54
N ILE A 62 -3.97 -27.67 -1.73
CA ILE A 62 -4.22 -29.01 -2.29
C ILE A 62 -3.94 -28.94 -3.79
N GLY A 63 -3.02 -29.77 -4.30
CA GLY A 63 -2.79 -29.90 -5.74
C GLY A 63 -3.97 -30.56 -6.46
N ASP A 64 -4.09 -30.36 -7.77
CA ASP A 64 -5.25 -30.84 -8.56
C ASP A 64 -5.50 -32.35 -8.46
N ASN A 65 -4.42 -33.13 -8.27
CA ASN A 65 -4.48 -34.60 -8.11
C ASN A 65 -4.40 -35.06 -6.64
N GLY A 66 -4.53 -34.15 -5.68
CA GLY A 66 -4.35 -34.44 -4.25
C GLY A 66 -2.88 -34.55 -3.81
N GLU A 67 -1.93 -34.19 -4.68
CA GLU A 67 -0.51 -34.15 -4.34
C GLU A 67 -0.21 -33.07 -3.29
N LEU A 68 0.76 -33.37 -2.43
CA LEU A 68 1.24 -32.42 -1.43
C LEU A 68 2.13 -31.37 -2.09
N PRO A 69 1.95 -30.08 -1.74
CA PRO A 69 2.81 -29.02 -2.24
C PRO A 69 4.18 -29.05 -1.57
N GLN A 70 5.16 -28.39 -2.18
CA GLN A 70 6.50 -28.24 -1.60
C GLN A 70 6.55 -27.34 -0.37
N GLN A 71 5.51 -26.52 -0.16
CA GLN A 71 5.46 -25.53 0.91
C GLN A 71 4.13 -25.59 1.67
N ALA A 72 4.19 -25.36 2.97
CA ALA A 72 3.05 -25.18 3.85
C ALA A 72 3.29 -23.99 4.79
N PHE A 73 2.24 -23.53 5.45
CA PHE A 73 2.26 -22.43 6.40
C PHE A 73 1.78 -22.91 7.76
N TRP A 74 2.65 -22.85 8.77
CA TRP A 74 2.29 -23.15 10.14
C TRP A 74 1.83 -21.89 10.86
N ILE A 75 0.56 -21.84 11.25
CA ILE A 75 -0.05 -20.64 11.80
C ILE A 75 0.35 -20.43 13.27
N GLY A 76 1.06 -19.34 13.53
CA GLY A 76 1.55 -18.92 14.83
C GLY A 76 0.64 -17.92 15.54
N ARG A 77 1.23 -16.96 16.26
CA ARG A 77 0.53 -16.01 17.14
C ARG A 77 -0.32 -14.98 16.39
N LYS A 78 -1.34 -14.43 17.06
CA LYS A 78 -2.12 -13.32 16.53
C LYS A 78 -1.29 -12.04 16.59
N LEU A 79 -1.31 -11.26 15.50
CA LEU A 79 -0.59 -10.00 15.36
C LEU A 79 -1.51 -8.79 15.45
N LYS A 80 -2.69 -8.86 14.80
CA LYS A 80 -3.64 -7.75 14.73
C LYS A 80 -5.07 -8.29 14.58
N LYS A 81 -6.06 -7.60 15.14
CA LYS A 81 -7.49 -7.85 14.85
C LYS A 81 -7.87 -7.12 13.57
N ALA A 82 -8.70 -7.74 12.72
CA ALA A 82 -9.22 -7.15 11.50
C ALA A 82 -10.75 -7.24 11.47
N ILE A 83 -11.41 -6.46 10.62
CA ILE A 83 -12.88 -6.43 10.49
C ILE A 83 -13.43 -7.81 10.13
N TYR A 84 -12.79 -8.48 9.17
CA TYR A 84 -13.19 -9.79 8.65
C TYR A 84 -12.56 -10.97 9.39
N GLY A 85 -11.73 -10.71 10.42
CA GLY A 85 -11.03 -11.78 11.14
C GLY A 85 -9.77 -11.29 11.86
N CYS A 86 -8.60 -11.82 11.52
CA CYS A 86 -7.34 -11.41 12.17
C CYS A 86 -6.11 -11.65 11.30
N VAL A 87 -5.04 -10.93 11.61
CA VAL A 87 -3.70 -11.18 11.04
C VAL A 87 -2.89 -12.02 12.03
N ARG A 88 -2.21 -13.06 11.56
CA ARG A 88 -1.35 -13.94 12.37
C ARG A 88 0.03 -14.09 11.73
N SER A 89 1.04 -14.39 12.53
CA SER A 89 2.35 -14.81 12.01
C SER A 89 2.30 -16.26 11.55
N CYS A 90 3.15 -16.62 10.62
CA CYS A 90 3.27 -17.97 10.08
C CYS A 90 4.74 -18.34 9.92
N THR A 91 5.08 -19.59 10.19
CA THR A 91 6.36 -20.16 9.77
C THR A 91 6.14 -20.88 8.44
N ILE A 92 6.98 -20.59 7.44
CA ILE A 92 6.95 -21.33 6.18
C ILE A 92 7.64 -22.67 6.42
N LEU A 93 6.96 -23.75 6.08
CA LEU A 93 7.48 -25.10 6.15
C LEU A 93 7.82 -25.61 4.75
N ARG A 94 8.81 -26.49 4.67
CA ARG A 94 9.17 -27.23 3.46
C ARG A 94 8.73 -28.68 3.59
N LEU A 95 8.21 -29.29 2.53
CA LEU A 95 7.90 -30.71 2.53
C LEU A 95 9.19 -31.52 2.67
N ARG A 96 9.27 -32.37 3.69
CA ARG A 96 10.44 -33.22 3.97
C ARG A 96 10.22 -34.65 3.52
N ASP A 97 9.08 -35.22 3.91
CA ASP A 97 8.69 -36.58 3.54
C ASP A 97 7.23 -36.59 3.08
N PRO A 98 6.97 -36.77 1.76
CA PRO A 98 5.61 -36.82 1.23
C PRO A 98 4.82 -38.06 1.70
N VAL A 99 5.50 -39.17 2.01
CA VAL A 99 4.84 -40.44 2.38
C VAL A 99 4.23 -40.33 3.77
N ASN A 100 5.01 -39.79 4.72
CA ASN A 100 4.59 -39.59 6.10
C ASN A 100 4.01 -38.20 6.36
N GLN A 101 3.85 -37.37 5.31
CA GLN A 101 3.39 -35.98 5.38
C GLN A 101 4.15 -35.15 6.43
N THR A 102 5.45 -35.36 6.51
CA THR A 102 6.32 -34.65 7.46
C THR A 102 6.85 -33.38 6.83
N TRP A 103 6.71 -32.29 7.57
CA TRP A 103 7.17 -30.96 7.18
C TRP A 103 8.43 -30.59 7.96
N GLU A 104 9.24 -29.71 7.39
CA GLU A 104 10.45 -29.18 8.03
C GLU A 104 10.33 -27.67 8.24
N ILE A 105 10.71 -27.19 9.43
CA ILE A 105 10.78 -25.77 9.74
C ILE A 105 11.84 -25.09 8.87
N THR A 106 11.49 -23.95 8.30
CA THR A 106 12.44 -23.05 7.65
C THR A 106 12.55 -21.75 8.45
N PRO A 107 13.65 -20.98 8.29
CA PRO A 107 13.78 -19.66 8.92
C PRO A 107 12.84 -18.60 8.31
N GLN A 108 12.10 -18.93 7.25
CA GLN A 108 11.25 -17.98 6.55
C GLN A 108 9.91 -17.81 7.27
N MET A 109 9.53 -16.55 7.45
CA MET A 109 8.27 -16.16 8.09
C MET A 109 7.31 -15.54 7.07
N ALA A 110 6.02 -15.76 7.29
CA ALA A 110 4.94 -15.10 6.58
C ALA A 110 3.94 -14.47 7.57
N ALA A 111 3.09 -13.59 7.07
CA ALA A 111 1.87 -13.18 7.74
C ALA A 111 0.67 -13.77 7.00
N VAL A 112 -0.41 -14.07 7.70
CA VAL A 112 -1.69 -14.43 7.08
C VAL A 112 -2.80 -13.53 7.59
N LYS A 113 -3.56 -12.90 6.68
CA LYS A 113 -4.88 -12.35 7.01
C LYS A 113 -5.89 -13.50 6.90
N LEU A 114 -6.34 -13.99 8.06
CA LEU A 114 -7.37 -15.02 8.20
C LEU A 114 -8.73 -14.33 8.19
N MET A 115 -9.54 -14.59 7.17
CA MET A 115 -10.85 -13.94 6.99
C MET A 115 -11.96 -14.97 7.04
N ASP A 116 -12.96 -14.76 7.90
CA ASP A 116 -14.11 -15.64 8.03
C ASP A 116 -15.07 -15.44 6.85
N ARG A 117 -15.37 -16.51 6.12
CA ARG A 117 -16.21 -16.44 4.91
C ARG A 117 -17.62 -15.96 5.18
N ASN A 118 -18.19 -16.33 6.33
CA ASN A 118 -19.54 -15.90 6.69
C ASN A 118 -19.55 -14.40 6.94
N ILE A 119 -18.55 -13.86 7.65
CA ILE A 119 -18.40 -12.42 7.88
C ILE A 119 -18.18 -11.68 6.56
N VAL A 120 -17.30 -12.17 5.70
CA VAL A 120 -17.05 -11.60 4.36
C VAL A 120 -18.35 -11.53 3.56
N ASN A 121 -19.11 -12.62 3.47
CA ASN A 121 -20.37 -12.67 2.72
C ASN A 121 -21.44 -11.75 3.32
N GLN A 122 -21.53 -11.64 4.64
CA GLN A 122 -22.51 -10.78 5.32
C GLN A 122 -22.24 -9.29 5.13
N LEU A 123 -20.97 -8.90 5.06
CA LEU A 123 -20.53 -7.51 4.96
C LEU A 123 -20.21 -7.07 3.53
N ARG A 124 -20.21 -7.98 2.56
CA ARG A 124 -19.92 -7.68 1.15
C ARG A 124 -20.85 -6.58 0.61
N GLY A 125 -20.26 -5.53 0.04
CA GLY A 125 -20.97 -4.37 -0.49
C GLY A 125 -21.62 -3.46 0.58
N ARG A 126 -21.43 -3.74 1.88
CA ARG A 126 -21.96 -2.93 2.99
C ARG A 126 -20.88 -2.15 3.73
N HIS A 127 -19.62 -2.46 3.47
CA HIS A 127 -18.45 -1.78 4.02
C HIS A 127 -17.61 -1.25 2.87
N ILE A 128 -16.88 -0.15 3.09
CA ILE A 128 -16.05 0.47 2.04
C ILE A 128 -14.83 -0.39 1.72
N GLU A 129 -14.18 -0.93 2.76
CA GLU A 129 -13.16 -1.96 2.61
C GLU A 129 -13.82 -3.24 2.08
N ASP A 130 -13.27 -3.79 0.99
CA ASP A 130 -13.72 -5.08 0.45
C ASP A 130 -12.53 -6.05 0.41
N PRO A 131 -12.54 -7.13 1.21
CA PRO A 131 -11.43 -8.08 1.25
C PRO A 131 -11.26 -8.84 -0.06
N ILE A 132 -12.32 -9.00 -0.87
CA ILE A 132 -12.19 -9.63 -2.20
C ILE A 132 -11.45 -8.68 -3.15
N LYS A 133 -11.78 -7.39 -3.09
CA LYS A 133 -11.08 -6.36 -3.86
C LYS A 133 -9.61 -6.26 -3.47
N GLU A 134 -9.29 -6.34 -2.18
CA GLU A 134 -7.91 -6.36 -1.70
C GLU A 134 -7.10 -7.52 -2.34
N LEU A 135 -7.67 -8.72 -2.38
CA LEU A 135 -7.05 -9.90 -3.00
C LEU A 135 -6.89 -9.72 -4.51
N SER A 136 -7.94 -9.27 -5.19
CA SER A 136 -7.92 -9.00 -6.62
C SER A 136 -6.87 -7.97 -7.00
N CYS A 137 -6.81 -6.85 -6.27
CA CYS A 137 -5.83 -5.80 -6.48
C CYS A 137 -4.41 -6.32 -6.23
N SER A 138 -4.18 -7.05 -5.13
CA SER A 138 -2.87 -7.62 -4.82
C SER A 138 -2.37 -8.58 -5.92
N GLN A 139 -3.25 -9.45 -6.43
CA GLN A 139 -2.90 -10.37 -7.52
C GLN A 139 -2.68 -9.62 -8.83
N PHE A 140 -3.55 -8.66 -9.16
CA PHE A 140 -3.39 -7.82 -10.34
C PHE A 140 -2.05 -7.05 -10.34
N LEU A 141 -1.68 -6.47 -9.20
CA LEU A 141 -0.40 -5.81 -9.00
C LEU A 141 0.77 -6.78 -9.04
N SER A 142 0.57 -8.08 -8.77
CA SER A 142 1.65 -9.06 -8.81
C SER A 142 1.89 -9.66 -10.21
N LEU A 143 1.16 -9.23 -11.24
CA LEU A 143 1.32 -9.71 -12.62
C LEU A 143 2.21 -8.76 -13.43
N GLY A 144 3.26 -9.29 -14.05
CA GLY A 144 4.10 -8.62 -15.04
C GLY A 144 3.37 -8.38 -16.36
N GLU A 145 4.01 -7.64 -17.27
CA GLU A 145 3.49 -7.37 -18.62
C GLU A 145 3.42 -8.65 -19.48
N ASP A 146 4.30 -9.61 -19.21
CA ASP A 146 4.34 -10.95 -19.80
C ASP A 146 3.37 -11.94 -19.14
N GLY A 147 2.62 -11.50 -18.12
CA GLY A 147 1.73 -12.33 -17.32
C GLY A 147 2.44 -13.14 -16.23
N GLU A 148 3.77 -13.04 -16.11
CA GLU A 148 4.52 -13.74 -15.08
C GLU A 148 4.50 -12.99 -13.74
N PRO A 149 4.63 -13.69 -12.59
CA PRO A 149 4.65 -13.03 -11.29
C PRO A 149 5.79 -12.01 -11.15
N GLN A 150 5.44 -10.75 -10.91
CA GLN A 150 6.36 -9.64 -10.67
C GLN A 150 6.15 -9.07 -9.27
N ARG A 151 7.24 -8.82 -8.54
CA ARG A 151 7.19 -8.19 -7.21
C ARG A 151 7.85 -6.82 -7.26
N HIS A 152 7.23 -5.84 -6.62
CA HIS A 152 7.83 -4.51 -6.42
C HIS A 152 8.38 -4.39 -5.00
N PRO A 153 9.60 -3.86 -4.79
CA PRO A 153 10.22 -3.78 -3.47
C PRO A 153 9.50 -2.87 -2.47
N ASN A 154 8.62 -1.98 -2.94
CA ASN A 154 7.88 -1.03 -2.10
C ASN A 154 6.36 -1.26 -2.06
N VAL A 155 5.86 -2.39 -2.58
CA VAL A 155 4.43 -2.75 -2.53
C VAL A 155 4.29 -4.18 -2.06
N MET A 156 3.43 -4.43 -1.07
CA MET A 156 3.20 -5.76 -0.50
C MET A 156 2.66 -6.73 -1.55
N SER A 157 3.44 -7.76 -1.87
CA SER A 157 3.03 -8.86 -2.75
C SER A 157 2.31 -9.98 -2.00
N SER A 158 1.44 -10.71 -2.70
CA SER A 158 0.91 -11.98 -2.21
C SER A 158 1.96 -13.11 -2.29
N LEU A 159 2.03 -13.96 -1.25
CA LEU A 159 2.69 -15.26 -1.34
C LEU A 159 1.72 -16.33 -1.85
N ALA A 160 0.50 -16.34 -1.32
CA ALA A 160 -0.56 -17.25 -1.71
C ALA A 160 -1.92 -16.72 -1.25
N VAL A 161 -2.96 -17.02 -2.03
CA VAL A 161 -4.36 -16.82 -1.62
C VAL A 161 -5.05 -18.16 -1.64
N LEU A 162 -5.47 -18.64 -0.48
CA LEU A 162 -6.12 -19.94 -0.32
C LEU A 162 -7.49 -19.81 0.31
N GLN A 163 -8.33 -20.83 0.18
CA GLN A 163 -9.65 -20.89 0.80
C GLN A 163 -10.03 -22.31 1.21
N ASP A 164 -10.78 -22.43 2.31
CA ASP A 164 -11.55 -23.63 2.66
C ASP A 164 -13.02 -23.25 2.90
N ASP A 165 -13.81 -24.15 3.51
CA ASP A 165 -15.24 -23.92 3.76
C ASP A 165 -15.50 -22.82 4.80
N GLN A 166 -14.51 -22.48 5.64
CA GLN A 166 -14.65 -21.54 6.74
C GLN A 166 -13.91 -20.21 6.51
N TYR A 167 -12.73 -20.26 5.90
CA TYR A 167 -11.81 -19.14 5.83
C TYR A 167 -11.29 -18.86 4.42
N ILE A 168 -10.97 -17.58 4.19
CA ILE A 168 -10.07 -17.13 3.13
C ILE A 168 -8.74 -16.75 3.79
N TYR A 169 -7.64 -17.22 3.21
CA TYR A 169 -6.29 -17.06 3.71
C TYR A 169 -5.49 -16.21 2.75
N PHE A 170 -5.06 -15.03 3.18
CA PHE A 170 -4.16 -14.17 2.41
C PHE A 170 -2.76 -14.20 3.02
N PHE A 171 -1.86 -14.98 2.42
CA PHE A 171 -0.47 -15.10 2.86
C PHE A 171 0.39 -14.02 2.21
N MET A 172 1.20 -13.34 3.02
CA MET A 172 2.07 -12.23 2.64
C MET A 172 3.45 -12.39 3.29
N PRO A 173 4.51 -11.77 2.73
CA PRO A 173 5.80 -11.65 3.42
C PRO A 173 5.63 -11.06 4.83
N PHE A 174 6.32 -11.64 5.82
CA PHE A 174 6.31 -11.11 7.18
C PHE A 174 7.23 -9.89 7.28
N CYS A 175 6.67 -8.73 7.62
CA CYS A 175 7.45 -7.53 7.93
C CYS A 175 7.55 -7.39 9.45
N ASN A 176 8.79 -7.46 9.95
CA ASN A 176 9.08 -7.58 11.37
C ASN A 176 9.50 -6.26 12.03
N CYS A 177 9.28 -5.11 11.39
CA CYS A 177 9.65 -3.83 12.01
C CYS A 177 8.45 -2.91 12.25
N GLY A 178 7.23 -3.36 11.93
CA GLY A 178 6.01 -2.63 12.23
C GLY A 178 5.69 -1.51 11.24
N GLU A 179 4.77 -0.65 11.65
CA GLU A 179 4.22 0.44 10.85
C GLU A 179 5.08 1.70 11.02
N LEU A 180 5.26 2.48 9.94
CA LEU A 180 6.03 3.73 9.98
C LEU A 180 5.42 4.74 10.97
N PHE A 181 4.10 4.67 11.18
CA PHE A 181 3.40 5.42 12.24
C PHE A 181 4.03 5.21 13.62
N GLY A 182 4.32 3.96 14.00
CA GLY A 182 4.93 3.64 15.30
C GLY A 182 6.33 4.24 15.48
N TYR A 183 7.08 4.41 14.38
CA TYR A 183 8.37 5.11 14.43
C TYR A 183 8.20 6.60 14.67
N VAL A 184 7.23 7.25 14.01
CA VAL A 184 6.94 8.66 14.26
C VAL A 184 6.41 8.86 15.68
N GLU A 185 5.55 7.97 16.17
CA GLU A 185 5.03 8.04 17.54
C GLU A 185 6.16 7.94 18.59
N ARG A 186 7.13 7.04 18.37
CA ARG A 186 8.29 6.87 19.25
C ARG A 186 9.27 8.04 19.18
N ASP A 187 9.64 8.46 17.98
CA ASP A 187 10.74 9.42 17.75
C ASP A 187 10.24 10.87 17.67
N GLY A 188 8.92 11.08 17.62
CA GLY A 188 8.25 12.35 17.44
C GLY A 188 8.32 12.87 16.01
N ARG A 189 9.52 13.03 15.45
CA ARG A 189 9.74 13.42 14.04
C ARG A 189 11.09 12.90 13.55
N PHE A 190 11.27 12.83 12.25
CA PHE A 190 12.55 12.46 11.63
C PHE A 190 13.34 13.69 11.18
N ALA A 191 14.67 13.54 11.17
CA ALA A 191 15.53 14.43 10.42
C ALA A 191 15.26 14.28 8.92
N GLU A 192 15.39 15.37 8.15
CA GLU A 192 15.08 15.35 6.71
C GLU A 192 15.75 14.23 5.91
N PRO A 193 17.04 13.88 6.12
CA PRO A 193 17.64 12.76 5.39
C PRO A 193 16.98 11.40 5.68
N VAL A 194 16.57 11.17 6.92
CA VAL A 194 15.85 9.95 7.33
C VAL A 194 14.46 9.94 6.72
N ALA A 195 13.75 11.07 6.78
CA ALA A 195 12.43 11.18 6.17
C ALA A 195 12.50 10.95 4.65
N ARG A 196 13.50 11.55 3.97
CA ARG A 196 13.74 11.42 2.54
C ARG A 196 13.99 9.97 2.12
N HIS A 197 14.73 9.20 2.92
CA HIS A 197 15.00 7.79 2.66
C HIS A 197 13.70 6.97 2.52
N TRP A 198 12.80 7.06 3.50
CA TRP A 198 11.51 6.36 3.41
C TRP A 198 10.58 7.01 2.41
N PHE A 199 10.59 8.34 2.30
CA PHE A 199 9.70 9.04 1.37
C PHE A 199 9.99 8.69 -0.10
N ARG A 200 11.26 8.56 -0.50
CA ARG A 200 11.63 8.05 -1.84
C ARG A 200 11.03 6.68 -2.14
N GLN A 201 11.01 5.80 -1.14
CA GLN A 201 10.47 4.45 -1.27
C GLN A 201 8.94 4.43 -1.33
N ILE A 202 8.29 5.29 -0.54
CA ILE A 202 6.85 5.53 -0.61
C ILE A 202 6.47 6.01 -2.00
N LEU A 203 7.20 7.00 -2.55
CA LEU A 203 7.01 7.47 -3.93
C LEU A 203 7.22 6.36 -4.95
N GLY A 204 8.23 5.49 -4.76
CA GLY A 204 8.43 4.30 -5.60
C GLY A 204 7.25 3.33 -5.58
N GLY A 205 6.63 3.12 -4.40
CA GLY A 205 5.41 2.32 -4.27
C GLY A 205 4.22 2.95 -5.01
N ILE A 206 3.98 4.26 -4.80
CA ILE A 206 2.90 5.00 -5.49
C ILE A 206 3.14 4.99 -7.01
N TYR A 207 4.37 5.17 -7.46
CA TYR A 207 4.73 5.13 -8.88
C TYR A 207 4.37 3.78 -9.50
N TYR A 208 4.68 2.68 -8.81
CA TYR A 208 4.30 1.35 -9.26
C TYR A 208 2.78 1.18 -9.38
N LEU A 209 2.01 1.66 -8.40
CA LEU A 209 0.55 1.64 -8.45
C LEU A 209 0.02 2.45 -9.65
N GLN A 210 0.53 3.67 -9.87
CA GLN A 210 0.17 4.51 -11.00
C GLN A 210 0.51 3.84 -12.35
N LYS A 211 1.67 3.18 -12.46
CA LYS A 211 2.06 2.36 -13.63
C LYS A 211 1.21 1.09 -13.80
N LYS A 212 0.38 0.71 -12.82
CA LYS A 212 -0.62 -0.35 -12.99
C LYS A 212 -2.03 0.19 -13.14
N GLY A 213 -2.18 1.51 -13.20
CA GLY A 213 -3.50 2.12 -13.27
C GLY A 213 -4.28 2.01 -11.97
N VAL A 214 -3.60 1.98 -10.84
CA VAL A 214 -4.22 1.82 -9.51
C VAL A 214 -3.95 3.06 -8.67
N CYS A 215 -5.00 3.60 -8.06
CA CYS A 215 -4.85 4.52 -6.94
C CYS A 215 -5.25 3.84 -5.63
N HIS A 216 -4.57 4.20 -4.54
CA HIS A 216 -4.69 3.52 -3.25
C HIS A 216 -5.84 4.06 -2.40
N ARG A 217 -6.02 5.39 -2.34
CA ARG A 217 -7.07 6.09 -1.56
C ARG A 217 -6.99 6.03 -0.04
N ASP A 218 -6.01 5.32 0.53
CA ASP A 218 -5.77 5.29 1.99
C ASP A 218 -4.27 5.29 2.30
N MET A 219 -3.49 6.00 1.50
CA MET A 219 -2.09 6.24 1.81
C MET A 219 -1.99 6.94 3.17
N SER A 220 -1.31 6.30 4.11
CA SER A 220 -1.15 6.79 5.49
C SER A 220 0.06 6.11 6.13
N LEU A 221 0.56 6.64 7.26
CA LEU A 221 1.70 6.06 7.97
C LEU A 221 1.42 4.66 8.51
N GLU A 222 0.16 4.36 8.79
CA GLU A 222 -0.35 3.07 9.27
C GLU A 222 -0.37 2.00 8.18
N ASN A 223 -0.46 2.42 6.91
CA ASN A 223 -0.45 1.53 5.73
C ASN A 223 0.94 1.47 5.08
N LEU A 224 1.99 1.79 5.86
CA LEU A 224 3.39 1.68 5.47
C LEU A 224 4.12 0.82 6.48
N LEU A 225 4.54 -0.38 6.07
CA LEU A 225 5.38 -1.25 6.90
C LEU A 225 6.85 -0.97 6.61
N VAL A 226 7.68 -1.14 7.63
CA VAL A 226 9.13 -1.09 7.51
C VAL A 226 9.70 -2.50 7.68
N ASP A 227 10.76 -2.83 6.95
CA ASP A 227 11.53 -4.06 7.13
C ASP A 227 12.90 -3.81 7.78
N ARG A 228 13.61 -4.90 8.10
CA ARG A 228 14.94 -4.87 8.74
C ARG A 228 16.03 -4.18 7.92
N HIS A 229 15.81 -3.91 6.64
CA HIS A 229 16.72 -3.22 5.74
C HIS A 229 16.32 -1.75 5.56
N ALA A 230 15.44 -1.24 6.42
CA ALA A 230 14.83 0.07 6.31
C ALA A 230 14.10 0.28 4.98
N LEU A 231 13.52 -0.79 4.41
CA LEU A 231 12.64 -0.69 3.26
C LEU A 231 11.22 -0.35 3.69
N ALA A 232 10.56 0.58 2.97
CA ALA A 232 9.15 0.91 3.17
C ALA A 232 8.27 0.14 2.17
N LEU A 233 7.19 -0.46 2.68
CA LEU A 233 6.25 -1.28 1.93
C LEU A 233 4.83 -0.73 2.08
N VAL A 234 4.21 -0.36 0.97
CA VAL A 234 2.79 0.00 0.89
C VAL A 234 1.94 -1.26 1.06
N ILE A 235 0.96 -1.22 1.97
CA ILE A 235 0.05 -2.33 2.30
C ILE A 235 -1.41 -1.90 2.25
N ASP A 236 -2.33 -2.86 2.38
CA ASP A 236 -3.78 -2.64 2.49
C ASP A 236 -4.45 -2.05 1.24
N MET A 237 -4.67 -2.93 0.25
CA MET A 237 -5.27 -2.56 -1.02
C MET A 237 -6.80 -2.56 -1.00
N GLY A 238 -7.43 -2.61 0.19
CA GLY A 238 -8.88 -2.79 0.35
C GLY A 238 -9.74 -1.64 -0.17
N MET A 239 -9.16 -0.45 -0.33
CA MET A 239 -9.84 0.76 -0.83
C MET A 239 -9.37 1.21 -2.22
N CYS A 240 -8.47 0.47 -2.85
CA CYS A 240 -7.91 0.82 -4.15
C CYS A 240 -8.99 0.94 -5.24
N LEU A 241 -8.73 1.80 -6.22
CA LEU A 241 -9.50 1.85 -7.47
C LEU A 241 -8.58 1.59 -8.63
N ARG A 242 -9.10 0.87 -9.63
CA ARG A 242 -8.48 0.78 -10.93
C ARG A 242 -8.97 1.96 -11.78
N VAL A 243 -8.06 2.88 -12.02
CA VAL A 243 -8.31 4.12 -12.75
C VAL A 243 -8.33 3.78 -14.25
N PRO A 244 -9.42 4.02 -14.99
CA PRO A 244 -9.44 3.85 -16.44
C PRO A 244 -8.56 4.90 -17.10
N PHE A 245 -7.97 4.54 -18.24
CA PHE A 245 -7.24 5.47 -19.09
C PHE A 245 -8.01 5.74 -20.38
N GLY A 246 -7.72 6.85 -21.05
CA GLY A 246 -8.22 7.07 -22.42
C GLY A 246 -7.23 6.53 -23.46
N SER A 247 -7.72 5.87 -24.51
CA SER A 247 -6.96 5.75 -25.77
C SER A 247 -6.82 7.15 -26.40
N GLU A 248 -5.70 7.43 -27.09
CA GLU A 248 -5.48 8.74 -27.78
C GLU A 248 -6.58 9.07 -28.81
N ASP A 249 -7.25 8.05 -29.36
CA ASP A 249 -8.32 8.21 -30.35
C ASP A 249 -9.73 8.37 -29.74
N GLY A 250 -9.83 8.33 -28.40
CA GLY A 250 -11.09 8.48 -27.66
C GLY A 250 -12.09 7.34 -27.86
N SER A 251 -11.71 6.25 -28.54
CA SER A 251 -12.63 5.19 -28.96
C SER A 251 -12.97 4.17 -27.88
N GLU A 252 -12.11 3.96 -26.88
CA GLU A 252 -12.31 3.01 -25.76
C GLU A 252 -11.57 3.49 -24.49
N PRO A 253 -12.00 3.07 -23.28
CA PRO A 253 -11.16 3.18 -22.10
C PRO A 253 -9.97 2.22 -22.23
N ALA A 254 -8.76 2.77 -22.41
CA ALA A 254 -7.52 2.02 -22.35
C ALA A 254 -7.37 1.40 -20.95
N ILE A 255 -7.01 0.11 -20.94
CA ILE A 255 -6.81 -0.71 -19.73
C ILE A 255 -5.35 -0.94 -19.40
N ASP A 256 -4.46 -0.52 -20.30
CA ASP A 256 -3.01 -0.67 -20.26
C ASP A 256 -2.37 0.72 -20.35
N VAL A 257 -1.48 1.03 -19.40
CA VAL A 257 -0.79 2.31 -19.28
C VAL A 257 0.58 2.33 -19.95
N SER A 258 0.98 1.24 -20.60
CA SER A 258 2.29 1.09 -21.22
C SER A 258 2.49 1.92 -22.50
N GLY A 259 1.44 2.57 -23.02
CA GLY A 259 1.53 3.44 -24.19
C GLY A 259 0.73 4.73 -24.06
N ASN A 260 1.39 5.89 -23.94
CA ASN A 260 0.86 7.26 -24.07
C ASN A 260 -0.63 7.46 -23.67
N THR A 261 -1.02 6.92 -22.53
CA THR A 261 -2.42 6.91 -22.09
C THR A 261 -2.74 8.14 -21.23
N LEU A 262 -3.82 8.84 -21.56
CA LEU A 262 -4.25 10.05 -20.83
C LEU A 262 -5.05 9.67 -19.57
N ARG A 263 -4.76 10.35 -18.46
CA ARG A 263 -5.50 10.22 -17.19
C ARG A 263 -6.96 10.66 -17.38
N ARG A 264 -7.88 10.13 -16.58
CA ARG A 264 -9.30 10.52 -16.55
C ARG A 264 -9.79 10.84 -15.14
N LEU A 265 -10.72 11.77 -15.04
CA LEU A 265 -11.44 12.02 -13.79
C LEU A 265 -12.33 10.83 -13.45
N ILE A 266 -12.32 10.45 -12.18
CA ILE A 266 -13.16 9.39 -11.64
C ILE A 266 -14.44 10.02 -11.13
N SER A 267 -15.59 9.40 -11.44
CA SER A 267 -16.88 9.78 -10.87
C SER A 267 -16.82 9.80 -9.33
N PRO A 268 -17.53 10.73 -8.66
CA PRO A 268 -17.52 10.82 -7.21
C PRO A 268 -17.73 9.45 -6.55
N GLN A 269 -16.86 9.12 -5.60
CA GLN A 269 -16.94 7.91 -4.79
C GLN A 269 -17.26 8.30 -3.35
N THR A 270 -17.78 7.37 -2.57
CA THR A 270 -17.89 7.56 -1.12
C THR A 270 -16.52 7.92 -0.56
N ALA A 271 -16.41 9.05 0.17
CA ALA A 271 -15.19 9.41 0.88
C ALA A 271 -14.75 8.26 1.80
N CYS A 272 -13.46 7.95 1.72
CA CYS A 272 -12.84 6.88 2.48
C CYS A 272 -11.40 7.25 2.82
N GLY A 273 -10.81 6.47 3.71
CA GLY A 273 -9.48 6.73 4.26
C GLY A 273 -9.51 7.49 5.58
N LYS A 274 -8.34 7.79 6.10
CA LYS A 274 -8.17 8.45 7.40
C LYS A 274 -8.32 9.98 7.29
N PRO A 275 -9.14 10.63 8.12
CA PRO A 275 -9.51 12.05 8.02
C PRO A 275 -8.40 13.02 7.61
N ASN A 276 -7.27 12.99 8.31
CA ASN A 276 -6.17 13.93 8.12
C ASN A 276 -5.43 13.75 6.78
N TYR A 277 -5.62 12.62 6.10
CA TYR A 277 -4.96 12.27 4.84
C TYR A 277 -5.87 12.46 3.62
N ILE A 278 -7.18 12.66 3.82
CA ILE A 278 -8.15 12.84 2.73
C ILE A 278 -7.94 14.22 2.08
N SER A 279 -7.90 14.25 0.75
CA SER A 279 -7.78 15.49 -0.04
C SER A 279 -9.09 16.29 -0.05
N PRO A 280 -9.05 17.62 -0.27
CA PRO A 280 -10.25 18.46 -0.20
C PRO A 280 -11.33 18.04 -1.22
N GLU A 281 -10.94 17.62 -2.42
CA GLU A 281 -11.85 17.17 -3.47
C GLU A 281 -12.57 15.86 -3.10
N VAL A 282 -11.88 14.91 -2.45
CA VAL A 282 -12.51 13.66 -1.96
C VAL A 282 -13.38 13.91 -0.74
N LEU A 283 -12.95 14.79 0.18
CA LEU A 283 -13.71 15.14 1.38
C LEU A 283 -15.09 15.72 1.02
N SER A 284 -15.17 16.48 -0.08
CA SER A 284 -16.43 17.02 -0.59
C SER A 284 -17.42 15.94 -1.06
N SER A 285 -16.92 14.78 -1.53
CA SER A 285 -17.69 13.65 -2.11
C SER A 285 -18.70 14.02 -3.21
N GLN A 286 -18.59 15.21 -3.80
CA GLN A 286 -19.60 15.75 -4.73
C GLN A 286 -19.04 15.97 -6.14
N VAL A 287 -17.72 16.03 -6.27
CA VAL A 287 -17.05 16.34 -7.54
C VAL A 287 -16.24 15.14 -8.04
N PRO A 288 -16.11 14.99 -9.37
CA PRO A 288 -15.13 14.09 -9.94
C PRO A 288 -13.72 14.43 -9.45
N PHE A 289 -12.84 13.43 -9.37
CA PHE A 289 -11.48 13.62 -8.85
C PHE A 289 -10.45 12.83 -9.66
N ASP A 290 -9.20 13.30 -9.66
CA ASP A 290 -8.06 12.54 -10.16
C ASP A 290 -7.57 11.59 -9.06
N GLY A 291 -7.73 10.28 -9.28
CA GLY A 291 -7.31 9.23 -8.35
C GLY A 291 -5.82 9.25 -8.00
N PHE A 292 -4.96 9.75 -8.88
CA PHE A 292 -3.52 9.83 -8.64
C PHE A 292 -3.13 11.09 -7.88
N ALA A 293 -3.81 12.22 -8.13
CA ALA A 293 -3.58 13.47 -7.41
C ALA A 293 -3.91 13.34 -5.91
N ILE A 294 -4.89 12.52 -5.55
CA ILE A 294 -5.29 12.28 -4.15
C ILE A 294 -4.24 11.47 -3.37
N ASP A 295 -3.56 10.53 -4.03
CA ASP A 295 -2.46 9.77 -3.41
C ASP A 295 -1.21 10.65 -3.24
N VAL A 296 -0.97 11.61 -4.15
CA VAL A 296 0.09 12.62 -3.99
C VAL A 296 -0.22 13.55 -2.82
N TRP A 297 -1.47 13.99 -2.65
CA TRP A 297 -1.88 14.76 -1.46
C TRP A 297 -1.59 14.00 -0.17
N ALA A 298 -2.04 12.75 -0.09
CA ALA A 298 -1.82 11.90 1.08
C ALA A 298 -0.32 11.65 1.34
N ALA A 299 0.50 11.49 0.31
CA ALA A 299 1.95 11.43 0.43
C ALA A 299 2.53 12.75 0.99
N GLY A 300 2.00 13.91 0.60
CA GLY A 300 2.37 15.20 1.16
C GLY A 300 2.05 15.28 2.67
N VAL A 301 0.89 14.77 3.08
CA VAL A 301 0.52 14.66 4.51
C VAL A 301 1.47 13.72 5.26
N ILE A 302 1.80 12.56 4.68
CA ILE A 302 2.78 11.61 5.25
C ILE A 302 4.13 12.30 5.48
N LEU A 303 4.67 12.98 4.46
CA LEU A 303 5.94 13.69 4.57
C LEU A 303 5.87 14.79 5.63
N PHE A 304 4.77 15.55 5.67
CA PHE A 304 4.57 16.56 6.68
C PHE A 304 4.62 15.97 8.09
N ILE A 305 3.90 14.88 8.35
CA ILE A 305 3.91 14.22 9.65
C ILE A 305 5.31 13.67 9.97
N MET A 306 6.02 13.10 9.00
CA MET A 306 7.39 12.61 9.21
C MET A 306 8.36 13.73 9.62
N LEU A 307 8.24 14.93 9.03
CA LEU A 307 9.12 16.07 9.32
C LEU A 307 8.69 16.87 10.55
N ILE A 308 7.39 16.96 10.81
CA ILE A 308 6.82 17.86 11.80
C ILE A 308 6.35 17.12 13.04
N GLY A 309 6.02 15.83 12.94
CA GLY A 309 5.53 15.00 14.04
C GLY A 309 4.07 15.21 14.41
N LEU A 310 3.36 16.04 13.64
CA LEU A 310 1.96 16.39 13.84
C LEU A 310 1.28 16.46 12.46
N PRO A 311 -0.02 16.14 12.36
CA PRO A 311 -0.76 16.33 11.12
C PRO A 311 -0.85 17.82 10.74
N PRO A 312 -0.86 18.15 9.43
CA PRO A 312 -0.93 19.53 8.96
C PRO A 312 -2.27 20.21 9.30
N PHE A 313 -3.35 19.44 9.40
CA PHE A 313 -4.73 19.85 9.72
C PHE A 313 -5.50 18.62 10.23
N ASP A 314 -6.67 18.82 10.82
CA ASP A 314 -7.59 17.71 11.18
C ASP A 314 -8.45 17.33 9.97
N TRP A 315 -8.82 18.32 9.16
CA TRP A 315 -9.60 18.12 7.94
C TRP A 315 -9.13 19.09 6.87
N ALA A 316 -9.10 18.62 5.62
CA ALA A 316 -8.81 19.44 4.44
C ALA A 316 -10.02 20.33 4.07
N SER A 317 -10.46 21.16 5.01
CA SER A 317 -11.64 22.03 4.89
C SER A 317 -11.29 23.46 5.33
N ASP A 318 -11.99 24.43 4.73
CA ASP A 318 -11.88 25.85 5.11
C ASP A 318 -12.34 26.11 6.55
N ASP A 319 -12.95 25.17 7.24
CA ASP A 319 -13.23 25.28 8.68
C ASP A 319 -11.95 25.17 9.54
N ASP A 320 -10.94 24.42 9.09
CA ASP A 320 -9.66 24.26 9.79
C ASP A 320 -8.73 25.46 9.51
N PRO A 321 -8.32 26.24 10.52
CA PRO A 321 -7.42 27.39 10.33
C PRO A 321 -6.06 27.01 9.75
N ARG A 322 -5.54 25.80 10.02
CA ARG A 322 -4.26 25.33 9.50
C ARG A 322 -4.36 25.01 8.02
N PHE A 323 -5.45 24.38 7.59
CA PHE A 323 -5.73 24.18 6.17
C PHE A 323 -5.79 25.53 5.45
N ARG A 324 -6.50 26.53 5.98
CA ARG A 324 -6.50 27.89 5.42
C ARG A 324 -5.11 28.52 5.36
N MET A 325 -4.22 28.27 6.32
CA MET A 325 -2.85 28.79 6.25
C MET A 325 -2.08 28.14 5.11
N ILE A 326 -2.17 26.82 4.96
CA ILE A 326 -1.50 26.07 3.89
C ILE A 326 -2.01 26.50 2.51
N THR A 327 -3.33 26.59 2.31
CA THR A 327 -3.91 26.99 1.02
C THR A 327 -3.62 28.44 0.64
N ASN A 328 -3.25 29.29 1.61
CA ASN A 328 -2.79 30.65 1.37
C ASN A 328 -1.26 30.77 1.24
N GLY A 329 -0.52 29.67 1.02
CA GLY A 329 0.92 29.69 0.82
C GLY A 329 1.74 29.94 2.10
N ARG A 330 1.15 29.72 3.29
CA ARG A 330 1.77 30.04 4.59
C ARG A 330 2.19 28.80 5.38
N LEU A 331 2.44 27.66 4.73
CA LEU A 331 2.84 26.42 5.40
C LEU A 331 4.09 26.60 6.26
N VAL A 332 5.17 27.18 5.72
CA VAL A 332 6.43 27.37 6.47
C VAL A 332 6.22 28.33 7.66
N ALA A 333 5.41 29.38 7.49
CA ALA A 333 5.07 30.27 8.59
C ALA A 333 4.29 29.56 9.70
N MET A 334 3.36 28.68 9.33
CA MET A 334 2.63 27.83 10.27
C MET A 334 3.57 26.90 11.05
N VAL A 335 4.50 26.22 10.36
CA VAL A 335 5.50 25.33 10.98
C VAL A 335 6.37 26.11 11.99
N ARG A 336 6.81 27.31 11.64
CA ARG A 336 7.57 28.20 12.54
C ARG A 336 6.78 28.61 13.78
N GLN A 337 5.47 28.84 13.67
CA GLN A 337 4.61 29.13 14.83
C GLN A 337 4.53 27.96 15.82
N TRP A 338 4.75 26.73 15.36
CA TRP A 338 4.83 25.54 16.21
C TRP A 338 6.23 25.32 16.83
N GLY A 339 7.15 26.27 16.67
CA GLY A 339 8.52 26.16 17.16
C GLY A 339 9.35 25.10 16.43
N ARG A 340 9.02 24.85 15.15
CA ARG A 340 9.71 23.88 14.29
C ARG A 340 10.27 24.58 13.06
N ASP A 341 11.23 23.96 12.42
CA ASP A 341 11.86 24.48 11.20
C ASP A 341 12.15 23.33 10.24
N ILE A 342 12.09 23.64 8.96
CA ILE A 342 12.38 22.74 7.84
C ILE A 342 13.15 23.53 6.78
N SER A 343 13.93 22.85 5.95
CA SER A 343 14.64 23.48 4.85
C SER A 343 13.68 24.18 3.87
N GLU A 344 14.19 25.19 3.16
CA GLU A 344 13.43 25.88 2.11
C GLU A 344 12.93 24.88 1.05
N ASP A 345 13.77 23.92 0.64
CA ASP A 345 13.41 22.89 -0.33
C ASP A 345 12.32 21.95 0.21
N ALA A 346 12.33 21.59 1.50
CA ALA A 346 11.27 20.78 2.11
C ALA A 346 9.95 21.56 2.18
N GLY A 347 10.02 22.85 2.55
CA GLY A 347 8.89 23.75 2.61
C GLY A 347 8.23 23.97 1.24
N ASP A 348 9.03 24.19 0.20
CA ASP A 348 8.54 24.34 -1.18
C ASP A 348 7.82 23.07 -1.65
N LEU A 349 8.46 21.90 -1.47
CA LEU A 349 7.87 20.62 -1.85
C LEU A 349 6.50 20.41 -1.18
N LEU A 350 6.46 20.53 0.15
CA LEU A 350 5.23 20.34 0.93
C LEU A 350 4.14 21.33 0.52
N GLN A 351 4.50 22.60 0.29
CA GLN A 351 3.56 23.64 -0.09
C GLN A 351 2.90 23.35 -1.44
N ARG A 352 3.64 22.77 -2.40
CA ARG A 352 3.14 22.44 -3.75
C ARG A 352 2.45 21.07 -3.83
N MET A 353 2.81 20.13 -2.96
CA MET A 353 2.07 18.86 -2.81
C MET A 353 0.72 19.04 -2.13
N LEU A 354 0.62 19.99 -1.19
CA LEU A 354 -0.61 20.32 -0.44
C LEU A 354 -1.37 21.50 -1.06
N THR A 355 -1.26 21.68 -2.39
CA THR A 355 -2.08 22.62 -3.16
C THR A 355 -3.52 22.12 -3.22
N ARG A 356 -4.47 23.01 -2.87
CA ARG A 356 -5.91 22.69 -2.84
C ARG A 356 -6.42 22.24 -4.19
N ASP A 357 -6.14 23.02 -5.22
CA ASP A 357 -6.55 22.72 -6.58
C ASP A 357 -5.71 21.54 -7.10
N PRO A 358 -6.32 20.38 -7.42
CA PRO A 358 -5.57 19.24 -7.94
C PRO A 358 -4.89 19.52 -9.29
N SER A 359 -5.35 20.52 -10.06
CA SER A 359 -4.73 20.91 -11.33
C SER A 359 -3.41 21.66 -11.18
N GLU A 360 -3.25 22.36 -10.06
CA GLU A 360 -2.04 23.12 -9.69
C GLU A 360 -1.15 22.35 -8.70
N ARG A 361 -1.58 21.14 -8.30
CA ARG A 361 -0.84 20.24 -7.42
C ARG A 361 0.24 19.53 -8.22
N LEU A 362 1.42 19.33 -7.60
CA LEU A 362 2.48 18.55 -8.25
C LEU A 362 1.99 17.17 -8.66
N SER A 363 2.34 16.76 -9.88
CA SER A 363 2.31 15.37 -10.30
C SER A 363 3.36 14.55 -9.55
N LEU A 364 3.20 13.22 -9.54
CA LEU A 364 4.16 12.33 -8.89
C LEU A 364 5.58 12.47 -9.48
N MET A 365 5.70 12.64 -10.79
CA MET A 365 7.00 12.82 -11.45
C MET A 365 7.66 14.13 -11.01
N GLU A 366 6.91 15.23 -10.97
CA GLU A 366 7.44 16.50 -10.47
C GLU A 366 7.84 16.44 -9.00
N VAL A 367 7.12 15.66 -8.18
CA VAL A 367 7.54 15.37 -6.80
C VAL A 367 8.86 14.61 -6.80
N MET A 368 8.98 13.53 -7.57
CA MET A 368 10.19 12.70 -7.61
C MET A 368 11.43 13.44 -8.15
N ASP A 369 11.23 14.40 -9.06
CA ASP A 369 12.28 15.27 -9.61
C ASP A 369 12.57 16.51 -8.76
N HIS A 370 11.78 16.75 -7.70
CA HIS A 370 11.95 17.91 -6.84
C HIS A 370 13.33 17.92 -6.17
N ARG A 371 13.94 19.11 -6.03
CA ARG A 371 15.28 19.28 -5.46
C ARG A 371 15.46 18.60 -4.10
N TRP A 372 14.47 18.74 -3.22
CA TRP A 372 14.47 18.09 -1.90
C TRP A 372 14.58 16.56 -2.00
N ILE A 373 13.95 15.95 -3.01
CA ILE A 373 13.99 14.50 -3.24
C ILE A 373 15.34 14.09 -3.81
N VAL A 374 15.80 14.74 -4.87
CA VAL A 374 17.01 14.31 -5.58
C VAL A 374 18.31 14.56 -4.80
N THR A 375 18.28 15.44 -3.79
CA THR A 375 19.40 15.68 -2.87
C THR A 375 19.92 14.37 -2.27
N GLU A 376 21.25 14.19 -2.23
CA GLU A 376 21.88 12.94 -1.81
C GLU A 376 21.42 12.52 -0.40
N PRO A 377 21.17 11.21 -0.18
CA PRO A 377 20.84 10.72 1.15
C PRO A 377 22.07 10.86 2.06
N ALA A 378 21.89 11.38 3.27
CA ALA A 378 22.75 10.97 4.37
C ALA A 378 22.45 9.49 4.66
N THR A 379 23.44 8.75 5.16
CA THR A 379 23.38 7.32 5.52
C THR A 379 21.97 6.82 5.89
N PRO A 380 21.50 5.68 5.32
CA PRO A 380 20.17 5.16 5.59
C PRO A 380 19.95 5.00 7.11
N PRO A 381 18.75 5.32 7.62
CA PRO A 381 18.45 5.15 9.04
C PRO A 381 18.68 3.70 9.43
N THR A 382 19.47 3.48 10.48
CA THR A 382 19.63 2.14 11.04
C THR A 382 18.31 1.77 11.74
N PRO A 383 17.59 0.72 11.30
CA PRO A 383 16.42 0.27 12.04
C PRO A 383 16.87 -0.18 13.44
N PRO A 384 16.04 0.02 14.48
CA PRO A 384 16.40 -0.39 15.84
C PRO A 384 16.65 -1.90 15.88
N GLU A 385 17.73 -2.32 16.55
CA GLU A 385 18.06 -3.75 16.74
C GLU A 385 17.07 -4.48 17.67
N ASN A 386 16.23 -3.76 18.41
CA ASN A 386 15.32 -4.37 19.38
C ASN A 386 14.09 -5.00 18.71
N GLU A 387 13.99 -6.32 18.83
CA GLU A 387 12.88 -7.18 18.37
C GLU A 387 11.55 -6.96 19.13
N ASP A 388 11.51 -6.10 20.15
CA ASP A 388 10.36 -5.83 21.02
C ASP A 388 9.35 -4.82 20.43
N TRP A 389 9.04 -4.91 19.14
CA TRP A 389 8.10 -3.95 18.50
C TRP A 389 6.62 -4.31 18.70
N ARG A 390 6.29 -5.39 19.43
CA ARG A 390 4.91 -5.71 19.89
C ARG A 390 4.92 -6.53 21.18
N HIS A 391 4.86 -5.84 22.34
CA HIS A 391 4.12 -6.38 23.48
C HIS A 391 2.61 -6.22 23.23
#